data_AF-A0A841GS09-F1
#
_entry.id   AF-A0A841GS09-F1
#
_cell.length_a   1.000
_cell.length_b   1.000
_cell.length_c   1.000
_cell.angle_alpha   90.00
_cell.angle_beta   90.00
_cell.angle_gamma   90.00
#
_symmetry.space_group_name_H-M   'P 1'
#
loop_
_entity.id
_entity.type
_entity.pdbx_description
1 polymer ?
#
loop_
_entity_poly.entity_id
_entity_poly.type
_entity_poly.pdbx_seq_one_letter_code
_entity_poly.pdbx_strand_id
1 'polypeptide(L)'
;MWSTRIAALLALAVAGPRLWAQECPPDGTPPMRPSLGRGAVELAGVYRAPFEFVCGGPLTLRVRQSGTELVATVQAEDGCAQNGQVRWRGSVAAGGTEFAVTVPRPGGVMTGTATLLDPCTIAVTVAGRAGSARYTRTDGSCAADAGRRPLVVFVGGALDDWNRNLLKVFCAYDARWERTRKLYVMHTEDATEVRRRVLREAAGAPVALIGHSYGGNYAYELANAMRGDGGVALLVTLDPVSGPAGPRIPLEQGTAGRWINVWAGSGIGLSSCGLAGALGGAWGSQPRADADRRFPPDPSDDNPSMDHCKTEQMMRLKPIQDALAELASGQDRPPPLSPSTPSSVVSPNR
;
A
#
# COMPACT_ATOMS: atom_id res chain seq x y z
N MET A 1 -13.08 -20.79 -42.08
CA MET A 1 -13.00 -19.31 -42.16
C MET A 1 -13.33 -18.65 -40.82
N TRP A 2 -12.64 -19.04 -39.74
CA TRP A 2 -12.89 -18.57 -38.36
C TRP A 2 -11.61 -18.13 -37.63
N SER A 3 -10.49 -17.93 -38.34
CA SER A 3 -9.18 -17.67 -37.72
C SER A 3 -8.67 -16.23 -37.83
N THR A 4 -9.33 -15.33 -38.54
CA THR A 4 -8.83 -13.97 -38.78
C THR A 4 -9.45 -12.86 -37.92
N ARG A 5 -10.46 -13.17 -37.09
CA ARG A 5 -11.09 -12.16 -36.20
C ARG A 5 -10.57 -12.14 -34.76
N ILE A 6 -9.87 -13.19 -34.31
CA ILE A 6 -9.29 -13.23 -32.95
C ILE A 6 -7.92 -12.51 -32.90
N ALA A 7 -7.18 -12.48 -34.02
CA ALA A 7 -5.89 -11.78 -34.10
C ALA A 7 -6.03 -10.24 -34.06
N ALA A 8 -7.20 -9.68 -34.38
CA ALA A 8 -7.41 -8.24 -34.44
C ALA A 8 -7.63 -7.58 -33.05
N LEU A 9 -7.99 -8.34 -32.02
CA LEU A 9 -8.14 -7.81 -30.65
C LEU A 9 -6.84 -7.86 -29.83
N LEU A 10 -5.83 -8.61 -30.28
CA LEU A 10 -4.51 -8.70 -29.64
C LEU A 10 -3.49 -7.69 -30.20
N ALA A 11 -3.82 -6.97 -31.28
CA ALA A 11 -2.88 -6.11 -32.02
C ALA A 11 -2.96 -4.61 -31.68
N LEU A 12 -3.68 -4.19 -30.63
CA LEU A 12 -3.85 -2.78 -30.27
C LEU A 12 -2.96 -2.29 -29.09
N ALA A 13 -1.97 -3.08 -28.65
CA ALA A 13 -1.14 -2.74 -27.48
C ALA A 13 0.23 -2.14 -27.79
N VAL A 14 0.44 -1.55 -28.98
CA VAL A 14 1.74 -0.98 -29.38
C VAL A 14 1.57 0.40 -30.00
N ALA A 15 1.48 1.45 -29.15
CA ALA A 15 2.08 2.79 -29.35
C ALA A 15 1.50 3.88 -28.41
N GLY A 16 2.13 4.06 -27.23
CA GLY A 16 2.21 5.33 -26.46
C GLY A 16 0.93 5.92 -25.80
N PRO A 17 1.03 6.79 -24.77
CA PRO A 17 2.22 7.32 -24.09
C PRO A 17 2.39 6.79 -22.65
N ARG A 18 3.66 6.68 -22.25
CA ARG A 18 4.11 6.49 -20.87
C ARG A 18 3.68 7.70 -20.00
N LEU A 19 3.37 7.43 -18.72
CA LEU A 19 3.24 8.35 -17.55
C LEU A 19 1.84 8.59 -16.95
N TRP A 20 0.73 8.13 -17.53
CA TRP A 20 -0.61 8.41 -16.95
C TRP A 20 -1.08 7.49 -15.81
N ALA A 21 -0.29 6.49 -15.42
CA ALA A 21 -0.67 5.55 -14.35
C ALA A 21 -0.60 6.11 -12.91
N GLN A 22 -0.42 7.43 -12.71
CA GLN A 22 -0.36 8.03 -11.37
C GLN A 22 -1.38 9.12 -11.09
N GLU A 23 -2.23 9.47 -12.07
CA GLU A 23 -3.38 10.31 -11.77
C GLU A 23 -4.51 9.42 -11.26
N CYS A 24 -4.55 9.28 -9.93
CA CYS A 24 -5.74 8.77 -9.28
C CYS A 24 -6.92 9.66 -9.68
N PRO A 25 -8.04 9.09 -10.15
CA PRO A 25 -9.19 9.90 -10.52
C PRO A 25 -9.59 10.82 -9.35
N PRO A 26 -10.04 12.06 -9.63
CA PRO A 26 -10.69 12.87 -8.62
C PRO A 26 -11.97 12.14 -8.17
N ASP A 27 -11.88 11.40 -7.07
CA ASP A 27 -12.79 10.31 -6.74
C ASP A 27 -14.12 10.76 -6.13
N GLY A 28 -15.19 10.08 -6.55
CA GLY A 28 -16.44 9.88 -5.80
C GLY A 28 -16.50 8.53 -5.08
N THR A 29 -15.40 7.76 -5.05
CA THR A 29 -15.34 6.43 -4.41
C THR A 29 -14.85 6.56 -2.96
N PRO A 30 -15.54 5.98 -1.95
CA PRO A 30 -15.10 6.08 -0.57
C PRO A 30 -13.76 5.35 -0.36
N PRO A 31 -12.82 5.91 0.42
CA PRO A 31 -11.53 5.28 0.68
C PRO A 31 -11.71 3.93 1.40
N MET A 32 -10.88 2.95 1.05
CA MET A 32 -10.75 1.73 1.86
C MET A 32 -10.19 2.14 3.23
N ARG A 33 -10.96 1.91 4.29
CA ARG A 33 -10.55 2.19 5.66
C ARG A 33 -10.25 0.88 6.40
N PRO A 34 -9.00 0.57 6.72
CA PRO A 34 -8.70 -0.44 7.74
C PRO A 34 -9.07 0.07 9.13
N SER A 35 -9.46 -0.84 10.02
CA SER A 35 -9.70 -0.56 11.44
C SER A 35 -8.38 -0.59 12.22
N LEU A 36 -7.93 0.55 12.75
CA LEU A 36 -6.76 0.63 13.63
C LEU A 36 -7.16 0.45 15.10
N GLY A 37 -6.54 -0.53 15.77
CA GLY A 37 -6.67 -0.78 17.20
C GLY A 37 -5.93 0.25 18.08
N ARG A 38 -6.46 0.44 19.30
CA ARG A 38 -6.12 1.46 20.29
C ARG A 38 -4.67 1.43 20.78
N GLY A 39 -4.03 2.61 20.78
CA GLY A 39 -2.87 2.96 21.59
C GLY A 39 -2.86 4.47 21.84
N ALA A 40 -2.30 4.91 22.98
CA ALA A 40 -2.15 6.33 23.28
C ALA A 40 -1.14 6.95 22.29
N VAL A 41 -1.59 7.89 21.47
CA VAL A 41 -0.72 8.59 20.52
C VAL A 41 0.06 9.65 21.28
N GLU A 42 1.40 9.56 21.27
CA GLU A 42 2.27 10.63 21.75
C GLU A 42 2.33 11.75 20.70
N LEU A 43 1.72 12.90 20.99
CA LEU A 43 1.55 13.98 20.02
C LEU A 43 2.57 15.10 20.17
N ALA A 44 3.33 15.14 21.27
CA ALA A 44 4.44 16.06 21.43
C ALA A 44 5.57 15.72 20.46
N GLY A 45 6.19 16.73 19.84
CA GLY A 45 7.26 16.53 18.86
C GLY A 45 7.45 17.72 17.93
N VAL A 46 8.31 17.56 16.94
CA VAL A 46 8.59 18.56 15.90
C VAL A 46 7.82 18.18 14.64
N TYR A 47 7.07 19.11 14.08
CA TYR A 47 6.23 18.94 12.91
C TYR A 47 6.62 19.93 11.81
N ARG A 48 6.43 19.54 10.56
CA ARG A 48 6.66 20.39 9.38
C ARG A 48 5.39 20.51 8.55
N ALA A 49 5.12 21.72 8.06
CA ALA A 49 4.14 21.96 7.01
C ALA A 49 4.88 22.16 5.68
N PRO A 50 4.73 21.26 4.69
CA PRO A 50 5.52 21.30 3.45
C PRO A 50 5.20 22.49 2.55
N PHE A 51 4.03 23.13 2.71
CA PHE A 51 3.55 24.21 1.85
C PHE A 51 3.27 25.53 2.60
N GLU A 52 3.64 25.62 3.87
CA GLU A 52 3.66 26.89 4.61
C GLU A 52 5.11 27.30 4.82
N PHE A 53 5.41 28.59 4.68
CA PHE A 53 6.76 29.13 4.84
C PHE A 53 6.76 30.26 5.87
N VAL A 54 7.78 30.27 6.71
CA VAL A 54 8.03 31.33 7.70
C VAL A 54 9.51 31.66 7.66
N CYS A 55 9.83 32.96 7.59
CA CYS A 55 11.21 33.45 7.59
C CYS A 55 12.11 32.78 6.55
N GLY A 56 11.59 32.57 5.34
CA GLY A 56 12.35 32.00 4.22
C GLY A 56 12.47 30.47 4.21
N GLY A 57 12.01 29.77 5.26
CA GLY A 57 12.04 28.31 5.35
C GLY A 57 10.64 27.69 5.46
N PRO A 58 10.50 26.37 5.20
CA PRO A 58 9.28 25.63 5.50
C PRO A 58 8.92 25.75 6.99
N LEU A 59 7.64 25.98 7.27
CA LEU A 59 7.15 26.13 8.63
C LEU A 59 7.42 24.85 9.43
N THR A 60 8.16 25.01 10.52
CA THR A 60 8.41 23.98 11.51
C THR A 60 7.75 24.39 12.83
N LEU A 61 7.05 23.45 13.46
CA LEU A 61 6.36 23.63 14.73
C LEU A 61 6.93 22.67 15.76
N ARG A 62 7.21 23.15 16.96
CA ARG A 62 7.37 22.30 18.14
C ARG A 62 6.03 22.21 18.86
N VAL A 63 5.46 21.02 18.91
CA VAL A 63 4.25 20.69 19.65
C VAL A 63 4.67 20.14 21.02
N ARG A 64 4.18 20.77 22.09
CA ARG A 64 4.35 20.30 23.47
C ARG A 64 3.01 19.83 24.02
N GLN A 65 3.03 18.80 24.85
CA GLN A 65 1.85 18.29 25.54
C GLN A 65 1.98 18.49 27.04
N SER A 66 0.93 19.02 27.67
CA SER A 66 0.80 19.16 29.14
C SER A 66 -0.58 18.64 29.55
N GLY A 67 -0.64 17.45 30.13
CA GLY A 67 -1.91 16.75 30.33
C GLY A 67 -2.61 16.47 28.98
N THR A 68 -3.83 16.99 28.81
CA THR A 68 -4.60 16.90 27.57
C THR A 68 -4.35 18.05 26.60
N GLU A 69 -3.66 19.11 27.03
CA GLU A 69 -3.43 20.29 26.20
C GLU A 69 -2.21 20.10 25.28
N LEU A 70 -2.37 20.48 24.02
CA LEU A 70 -1.32 20.59 23.02
C LEU A 70 -1.08 22.07 22.66
N VAL A 71 0.18 22.47 22.65
CA VAL A 71 0.61 23.81 22.23
C VAL A 71 1.62 23.68 21.11
N ALA A 72 1.30 24.22 19.93
CA ALA A 72 2.21 24.24 18.79
C ALA A 72 2.86 25.62 18.65
N THR A 73 4.18 25.69 18.82
CA THR A 73 4.97 26.91 18.69
C THR A 73 5.86 26.86 17.44
N VAL A 74 5.96 27.96 16.72
CA VAL A 74 6.86 28.09 15.56
C VAL A 74 8.31 27.92 16.01
N GLN A 75 9.06 27.10 15.29
CA GLN A 75 10.50 26.93 15.45
C GLN A 75 11.18 27.45 14.18
N ALA A 76 11.89 28.56 14.29
CA ALA A 76 12.63 29.21 13.21
C ALA A 76 14.00 29.70 13.72
N GLU A 77 14.84 30.20 12.81
CA GLU A 77 16.16 30.74 13.15
C GLU A 77 16.07 32.00 14.02
N ASP A 78 17.15 32.28 14.77
CA ASP A 78 17.24 33.47 15.61
C ASP A 78 17.14 34.76 14.75
N GLY A 79 16.34 35.71 15.22
CA GLY A 79 15.98 36.93 14.47
C GLY A 79 14.68 36.83 13.67
N CYS A 80 14.10 35.64 13.51
CA CYS A 80 12.75 35.49 12.96
C CYS A 80 11.70 35.98 13.96
N ALA A 81 10.94 37.03 13.60
CA ALA A 81 9.92 37.63 14.47
C ALA A 81 8.80 36.65 14.88
N GLN A 82 8.59 35.61 14.08
CA GLN A 82 7.61 34.56 14.33
C GLN A 82 8.16 33.41 15.19
N ASN A 83 9.47 33.34 15.44
CA ASN A 83 10.05 32.28 16.27
C ASN A 83 9.45 32.31 17.70
N GLY A 84 9.05 31.15 18.21
CA GLY A 84 8.40 31.03 19.51
C GLY A 84 6.93 31.44 19.57
N GLN A 85 6.36 32.00 18.50
CA GLN A 85 4.94 32.35 18.47
C GLN A 85 4.07 31.09 18.48
N VAL A 86 2.97 31.11 19.25
CA VAL A 86 2.00 30.02 19.28
C VAL A 86 1.18 30.05 17.99
N ARG A 87 1.24 28.96 17.24
CA ARG A 87 0.45 28.77 16.02
C ARG A 87 -0.95 28.30 16.33
N TRP A 88 -1.09 27.35 17.25
CA TRP A 88 -2.39 26.89 17.74
C TRP A 88 -2.27 26.22 19.11
N ARG A 89 -3.40 26.17 19.84
CA ARG A 89 -3.59 25.36 21.05
C ARG A 89 -4.80 24.46 20.88
N GLY A 90 -4.76 23.24 21.40
CA GLY A 90 -5.87 22.30 21.34
C GLY A 90 -5.89 21.37 22.55
N SER A 91 -6.99 20.64 22.75
CA SER A 91 -7.09 19.64 23.82
C SER A 91 -7.57 18.31 23.28
N VAL A 92 -6.71 17.28 23.35
CA VAL A 92 -7.01 15.95 22.82
C VAL A 92 -7.55 15.07 23.92
N ALA A 93 -8.80 14.63 23.79
CA ALA A 93 -9.36 13.61 24.65
C ALA A 93 -8.66 12.27 24.42
N ALA A 94 -8.53 11.44 25.46
CA ALA A 94 -7.92 10.12 25.32
C ALA A 94 -8.65 9.30 24.24
N GLY A 95 -7.92 8.89 23.20
CA GLY A 95 -8.47 8.15 22.06
C GLY A 95 -9.26 8.97 21.04
N GLY A 96 -9.36 10.29 21.20
CA GLY A 96 -9.98 11.19 20.22
C GLY A 96 -9.06 11.45 19.04
N THR A 97 -9.62 11.37 17.82
CA THR A 97 -8.92 11.77 16.58
C THR A 97 -9.22 13.20 16.16
N GLU A 98 -10.15 13.87 16.83
CA GLU A 98 -10.55 15.24 16.53
C GLU A 98 -10.60 16.06 17.82
N PHE A 99 -10.17 17.32 17.74
CA PHE A 99 -10.15 18.22 18.88
C PHE A 99 -10.31 19.68 18.44
N ALA A 100 -10.99 20.46 19.27
CA ALA A 100 -11.09 21.89 19.06
C ALA A 100 -9.71 22.56 19.20
N VAL A 101 -9.45 23.54 18.35
CA VAL A 101 -8.25 24.38 18.44
C VAL A 101 -8.56 25.85 18.45
N THR A 102 -7.65 26.61 19.04
CA THR A 102 -7.62 28.06 19.00
C THR A 102 -6.34 28.52 18.32
N VAL A 103 -6.47 29.51 17.42
CA VAL A 103 -5.39 30.10 16.64
C VAL A 103 -5.27 31.57 17.03
N PRO A 104 -4.18 31.97 17.69
CA PRO A 104 -3.93 33.37 18.02
C PRO A 104 -3.81 34.22 16.74
N ARG A 105 -4.40 35.43 16.77
CA ARG A 105 -4.24 36.43 15.70
C ARG A 105 -4.15 37.84 16.27
N PRO A 106 -3.63 38.82 15.52
CA PRO A 106 -3.77 40.22 15.90
C PRO A 106 -5.25 40.56 16.12
N GLY A 107 -5.57 41.10 17.31
CA GLY A 107 -6.94 41.48 17.67
C GLY A 107 -7.86 40.35 18.14
N GLY A 108 -7.36 39.14 18.42
CA GLY A 108 -8.14 38.11 19.12
C GLY A 108 -7.74 36.67 18.82
N VAL A 109 -8.72 35.78 18.89
CA VAL A 109 -8.53 34.33 18.67
C VAL A 109 -9.48 33.88 17.56
N MET A 110 -9.04 32.95 16.73
CA MET A 110 -9.91 32.19 15.83
C MET A 110 -10.08 30.78 16.37
N THR A 111 -11.27 30.22 16.22
CA THR A 111 -11.56 28.83 16.55
C THR A 111 -11.46 27.95 15.31
N GLY A 112 -11.12 26.70 15.52
CA GLY A 112 -11.02 25.70 14.47
C GLY A 112 -11.09 24.29 15.03
N THR A 113 -10.85 23.34 14.15
CA THR A 113 -10.81 21.91 14.46
C THR A 113 -9.46 21.37 13.99
N ALA A 114 -8.83 20.57 14.84
CA ALA A 114 -7.71 19.74 14.44
C ALA A 114 -8.13 18.28 14.39
N THR A 115 -7.61 17.57 13.39
CA THR A 115 -7.84 16.15 13.20
C THR A 115 -6.48 15.45 13.12
N LEU A 116 -6.28 14.45 13.97
CA LEU A 116 -5.24 13.45 13.80
C LEU A 116 -5.66 12.57 12.63
N LEU A 117 -5.05 12.77 11.46
CA LEU A 117 -5.28 11.84 10.35
C LEU A 117 -4.30 10.68 10.36
N ASP A 118 -3.26 10.71 11.20
CA ASP A 118 -2.44 9.55 11.61
C ASP A 118 -1.64 9.90 12.89
N PRO A 119 -0.93 8.94 13.53
CA PRO A 119 -0.13 9.19 14.74
C PRO A 119 0.97 10.26 14.62
N CYS A 120 1.40 10.56 13.40
CA CYS A 120 2.45 11.50 13.05
C CYS A 120 1.93 12.76 12.36
N THR A 121 0.63 12.93 12.09
CA THR A 121 0.18 14.05 11.26
C THR A 121 -1.14 14.64 11.72
N ILE A 122 -1.11 15.95 11.93
CA ILE A 122 -2.22 16.78 12.38
C ILE A 122 -2.67 17.66 11.22
N ALA A 123 -3.96 17.65 10.89
CA ALA A 123 -4.57 18.65 10.03
C ALA A 123 -5.33 19.66 10.88
N VAL A 124 -5.23 20.94 10.57
CA VAL A 124 -5.93 22.03 11.26
C VAL A 124 -6.76 22.82 10.28
N THR A 125 -8.06 22.87 10.52
CA THR A 125 -9.04 23.68 9.79
C THR A 125 -9.46 24.84 10.68
N VAL A 126 -9.41 26.07 10.18
CA VAL A 126 -9.76 27.28 10.94
C VAL A 126 -10.98 27.92 10.30
N ALA A 127 -11.94 28.36 11.11
CA ALA A 127 -13.13 29.03 10.61
C ALA A 127 -12.76 30.24 9.73
N GLY A 128 -13.38 30.35 8.55
CA GLY A 128 -13.14 31.45 7.61
C GLY A 128 -11.88 31.31 6.75
N ARG A 129 -11.14 30.19 6.82
CA ARG A 129 -10.07 29.86 5.85
C ARG A 129 -10.48 28.72 4.94
N ALA A 130 -10.15 28.84 3.66
CA ALA A 130 -10.31 27.73 2.72
C ALA A 130 -9.23 26.67 2.96
N GLY A 131 -9.65 25.42 3.16
CA GLY A 131 -8.76 24.28 3.30
C GLY A 131 -8.22 24.04 4.73
N SER A 132 -7.35 23.04 4.84
CA SER A 132 -6.73 22.63 6.11
C SER A 132 -5.21 22.71 6.00
N ALA A 133 -4.58 23.29 7.01
CA ALA A 133 -3.13 23.24 7.17
C ALA A 133 -2.71 21.85 7.66
N ARG A 134 -1.67 21.27 7.06
CA ARG A 134 -1.18 19.93 7.42
C ARG A 134 0.22 20.00 8.02
N TYR A 135 0.38 19.33 9.15
CA TYR A 135 1.62 19.26 9.92
C TYR A 135 2.02 17.80 10.11
N THR A 136 3.18 17.39 9.58
CA THR A 136 3.71 16.02 9.72
C THR A 136 4.91 16.03 10.66
N ARG A 137 4.93 15.14 11.65
CA ARG A 137 5.98 14.98 12.64
C ARG A 137 7.27 14.48 11.97
N THR A 138 8.38 15.12 12.28
CA THR A 138 9.71 14.89 11.67
C THR A 138 10.77 14.50 12.69
N ASP A 139 10.37 14.17 13.92
CA ASP A 139 11.26 13.66 14.97
C ASP A 139 10.76 12.34 15.58
N GLY A 140 11.59 11.73 16.42
CA GLY A 140 11.26 10.47 17.10
C GLY A 140 10.98 9.31 16.14
N SER A 141 10.02 8.45 16.51
CA SER A 141 9.57 7.31 15.68
C SER A 141 9.08 7.75 14.30
N CYS A 142 8.44 8.91 14.21
CA CYS A 142 7.96 9.45 12.93
C CYS A 142 9.08 9.82 11.95
N ALA A 143 10.28 10.15 12.43
CA ALA A 143 11.47 10.40 11.61
C ALA A 143 12.20 9.12 11.21
N ALA A 144 12.27 8.14 12.11
CA ALA A 144 12.97 6.87 11.89
C ALA A 144 12.19 5.91 10.97
N ASP A 145 10.86 6.05 10.88
CA ASP A 145 10.00 5.12 10.15
C ASP A 145 9.85 5.42 8.65
N ALA A 146 10.12 6.64 8.16
CA ALA A 146 9.80 6.98 6.78
C ALA A 146 10.54 6.11 5.73
N GLY A 147 11.80 5.75 6.00
CA GLY A 147 12.60 4.85 5.14
C GLY A 147 12.52 3.35 5.50
N ARG A 148 11.94 3.01 6.66
CA ARG A 148 11.80 1.63 7.16
C ARG A 148 10.41 1.05 6.98
N ARG A 149 9.42 1.89 6.66
CA ARG A 149 8.06 1.44 6.36
C ARG A 149 8.07 0.44 5.19
N PRO A 150 7.37 -0.70 5.31
CA PRO A 150 7.25 -1.65 4.24
C PRO A 150 6.74 -1.00 2.95
N LEU A 151 7.26 -1.45 1.80
CA LEU A 151 6.81 -1.01 0.49
C LEU A 151 5.79 -2.03 -0.06
N VAL A 152 4.57 -1.59 -0.32
CA VAL A 152 3.55 -2.38 -1.03
C VAL A 152 3.56 -2.00 -2.51
N VAL A 153 3.87 -2.96 -3.37
CA VAL A 153 3.92 -2.78 -4.82
C VAL A 153 2.69 -3.45 -5.43
N PHE A 154 1.86 -2.64 -6.08
CA PHE A 154 0.70 -3.09 -6.82
C PHE A 154 1.09 -3.30 -8.28
N VAL A 155 0.76 -4.47 -8.83
CA VAL A 155 1.09 -4.87 -10.20
C VAL A 155 -0.18 -5.05 -11.01
N GLY A 156 -0.46 -4.08 -11.88
CA GLY A 156 -1.64 -4.05 -12.74
C GLY A 156 -1.66 -5.16 -13.78
N GLY A 157 -2.82 -5.78 -13.96
CA GLY A 157 -3.06 -6.78 -14.99
C GLY A 157 -3.20 -6.22 -16.41
N ALA A 158 -3.73 -7.03 -17.32
CA ALA A 158 -4.00 -6.61 -18.70
C ALA A 158 -5.00 -5.44 -18.72
N LEU A 159 -4.65 -4.40 -19.47
CA LEU A 159 -5.46 -3.19 -19.67
C LEU A 159 -5.87 -2.48 -18.36
N ASP A 160 -5.11 -2.63 -17.27
CA ASP A 160 -5.44 -1.99 -15.99
C ASP A 160 -5.34 -0.46 -16.03
N ASP A 161 -4.56 0.08 -16.97
CA ASP A 161 -4.55 1.50 -17.33
C ASP A 161 -5.91 1.99 -17.87
N TRP A 162 -6.69 1.10 -18.49
CA TRP A 162 -8.02 1.40 -19.00
C TRP A 162 -9.14 1.02 -18.02
N ASN A 163 -9.16 -0.23 -17.54
CA ASN A 163 -10.24 -0.74 -16.68
C ASN A 163 -10.09 -0.36 -15.19
N ARG A 164 -8.86 -0.04 -14.78
CA ARG A 164 -8.48 0.40 -13.43
C ARG A 164 -8.88 -0.57 -12.32
N ASN A 165 -8.90 -1.88 -12.59
CA ASN A 165 -9.31 -2.86 -11.58
C ASN A 165 -8.37 -2.83 -10.37
N LEU A 166 -7.06 -2.93 -10.56
CA LEU A 166 -6.11 -2.81 -9.45
C LEU A 166 -5.72 -1.36 -9.18
N LEU A 167 -5.70 -0.50 -10.19
CA LEU A 167 -5.37 0.91 -10.01
C LEU A 167 -6.34 1.63 -9.04
N LYS A 168 -7.63 1.30 -9.06
CA LYS A 168 -8.61 1.81 -8.07
C LYS A 168 -8.25 1.39 -6.65
N VAL A 169 -7.88 0.12 -6.46
CA VAL A 169 -7.38 -0.39 -5.17
C VAL A 169 -6.14 0.39 -4.75
N PHE A 170 -5.16 0.55 -5.62
CA PHE A 170 -3.95 1.33 -5.35
C PHE A 170 -4.27 2.78 -4.95
N CYS A 171 -5.21 3.43 -5.64
CA CYS A 171 -5.61 4.80 -5.35
C CYS A 171 -6.33 4.92 -4.01
N ALA A 172 -7.27 4.02 -3.73
CA ALA A 172 -8.00 3.95 -2.47
C ALA A 172 -7.15 3.42 -1.30
N TYR A 173 -6.00 2.77 -1.57
CA TYR A 173 -5.08 2.27 -0.56
C TYR A 173 -4.39 3.43 0.14
N ASP A 174 -4.75 3.64 1.41
CA ASP A 174 -4.19 4.72 2.20
C ASP A 174 -2.95 4.26 2.96
N ALA A 175 -1.81 4.24 2.25
CA ALA A 175 -0.52 3.82 2.77
C ALA A 175 -0.11 4.53 4.09
N ARG A 176 -0.62 5.74 4.32
CA ARG A 176 -0.42 6.50 5.56
C ARG A 176 -1.07 5.82 6.77
N TRP A 177 -2.27 5.25 6.61
CA TRP A 177 -3.00 4.57 7.69
C TRP A 177 -2.55 3.12 7.84
N GLU A 178 -2.15 2.52 6.72
CA GLU A 178 -1.58 1.18 6.65
C GLU A 178 -0.09 1.15 7.03
N ARG A 179 0.50 2.27 7.49
CA ARG A 179 1.92 2.41 7.87
C ARG A 179 2.89 1.80 6.86
N THR A 180 2.56 1.92 5.58
CA THR A 180 3.35 1.41 4.47
C THR A 180 3.69 2.54 3.50
N ARG A 181 4.49 2.23 2.51
CA ARG A 181 4.66 3.01 1.28
C ARG A 181 3.98 2.25 0.16
N LYS A 182 3.57 2.94 -0.91
CA LYS A 182 2.94 2.29 -2.06
C LYS A 182 3.64 2.64 -3.37
N LEU A 183 3.76 1.66 -4.25
CA LEU A 183 4.25 1.79 -5.62
C LEU A 183 3.28 1.06 -6.55
N TYR A 184 3.09 1.59 -7.75
CA TYR A 184 2.29 0.94 -8.80
C TYR A 184 3.17 0.70 -10.02
N VAL A 185 3.05 -0.50 -10.62
CA VAL A 185 3.71 -0.91 -11.85
C VAL A 185 2.75 -1.71 -12.73
N MET A 186 3.02 -1.75 -14.03
CA MET A 186 2.26 -2.55 -15.00
C MET A 186 3.00 -3.86 -15.31
N HIS A 187 2.26 -4.96 -15.52
CA HIS A 187 2.84 -6.26 -15.90
C HIS A 187 3.60 -6.26 -17.24
N THR A 188 3.46 -5.22 -18.06
CA THR A 188 4.18 -5.04 -19.33
C THR A 188 5.52 -4.31 -19.18
N GLU A 189 5.83 -3.80 -18.00
CA GLU A 189 7.11 -3.15 -17.72
C GLU A 189 8.25 -4.18 -17.62
N ASP A 190 9.47 -3.75 -18.01
CA ASP A 190 10.65 -4.60 -17.92
C ASP A 190 10.92 -5.05 -16.47
N ALA A 191 10.92 -6.36 -16.25
CA ALA A 191 11.06 -6.95 -14.92
C ALA A 191 12.39 -6.60 -14.22
N THR A 192 13.46 -6.40 -14.99
CA THR A 192 14.78 -6.05 -14.43
C THR A 192 14.79 -4.60 -13.95
N GLU A 193 14.20 -3.67 -14.70
CA GLU A 193 14.02 -2.28 -14.28
C GLU A 193 13.07 -2.18 -13.09
N VAL A 194 11.93 -2.88 -13.14
CA VAL A 194 10.98 -2.89 -12.01
C VAL A 194 11.63 -3.43 -10.75
N ARG A 195 12.37 -4.55 -10.82
CA ARG A 195 13.15 -5.05 -9.68
C ARG A 195 14.10 -3.99 -9.12
N ARG A 196 14.90 -3.34 -9.97
CA ARG A 196 15.83 -2.27 -9.53
C ARG A 196 15.09 -1.11 -8.89
N ARG A 197 13.95 -0.70 -9.44
CA ARG A 197 13.10 0.35 -8.86
C ARG A 197 12.55 -0.08 -7.51
N VAL A 198 11.99 -1.28 -7.39
CA VAL A 198 11.44 -1.79 -6.12
C VAL A 198 12.53 -1.82 -5.04
N LEU A 199 13.73 -2.34 -5.34
CA LEU A 199 14.83 -2.37 -4.37
C LEU A 199 15.27 -0.97 -3.93
N ARG A 200 15.37 -0.03 -4.87
CA ARG A 200 15.71 1.36 -4.59
C ARG A 200 14.66 2.05 -3.73
N GLU A 201 13.38 1.91 -4.08
CA GLU A 201 12.27 2.48 -3.32
C GLU A 201 12.15 1.81 -1.95
N ALA A 202 12.34 0.50 -1.86
CA ALA A 202 12.29 -0.24 -0.60
C ALA A 202 13.41 0.22 0.35
N ALA A 203 14.60 0.55 -0.16
CA ALA A 203 15.74 0.99 0.64
C ALA A 203 16.04 0.03 1.82
N GLY A 204 15.89 -1.27 1.59
CA GLY A 204 16.08 -2.33 2.59
C GLY A 204 14.87 -2.60 3.50
N ALA A 205 13.76 -1.87 3.35
CA ALA A 205 12.51 -2.18 4.05
C ALA A 205 11.84 -3.43 3.46
N PRO A 206 10.98 -4.13 4.25
CA PRO A 206 10.18 -5.25 3.75
C PRO A 206 9.34 -4.87 2.53
N VAL A 207 9.28 -5.76 1.55
CA VAL A 207 8.48 -5.57 0.33
C VAL A 207 7.27 -6.51 0.34
N ALA A 208 6.09 -5.98 0.01
CA ALA A 208 4.93 -6.76 -0.36
C ALA A 208 4.63 -6.56 -1.85
N LEU A 209 4.35 -7.65 -2.57
CA LEU A 209 3.90 -7.61 -3.95
C LEU A 209 2.43 -8.05 -4.00
N ILE A 210 1.58 -7.24 -4.65
CA ILE A 210 0.16 -7.54 -4.86
C ILE A 210 -0.11 -7.44 -6.35
N GLY A 211 -0.41 -8.55 -6.99
CA GLY A 211 -0.66 -8.58 -8.44
C GLY A 211 -2.04 -9.13 -8.78
N HIS A 212 -2.69 -8.54 -9.77
CA HIS A 212 -3.97 -9.01 -10.29
C HIS A 212 -3.84 -9.56 -11.70
N SER A 213 -4.51 -10.67 -12.03
CA SER A 213 -4.52 -11.24 -13.39
C SER A 213 -3.09 -11.51 -13.89
N TYR A 214 -2.70 -11.01 -15.06
CA TYR A 214 -1.32 -11.09 -15.56
C TYR A 214 -0.31 -10.41 -14.63
N GLY A 215 -0.75 -9.38 -13.91
CA GLY A 215 0.03 -8.74 -12.84
C GLY A 215 0.27 -9.67 -11.65
N GLY A 216 -0.63 -10.64 -11.40
CA GLY A 216 -0.43 -11.70 -10.41
C GLY A 216 0.72 -12.63 -10.80
N ASN A 217 0.76 -13.10 -12.05
CA ASN A 217 1.89 -13.86 -12.58
C ASN A 217 3.19 -13.04 -12.54
N TYR A 218 3.14 -11.78 -12.95
CA TYR A 218 4.29 -10.89 -12.92
C TYR A 218 4.82 -10.68 -11.50
N ALA A 219 3.94 -10.42 -10.52
CA ALA A 219 4.33 -10.26 -9.12
C ALA A 219 5.00 -11.54 -8.57
N TYR A 220 4.49 -12.70 -8.98
CA TYR A 220 5.06 -13.99 -8.62
C TYR A 220 6.46 -14.20 -9.21
N GLU A 221 6.63 -13.94 -10.52
CA GLU A 221 7.94 -14.03 -11.18
C GLU A 221 8.94 -12.99 -10.62
N LEU A 222 8.46 -11.78 -10.33
CA LEU A 222 9.26 -10.73 -9.69
C LEU A 222 9.72 -11.15 -8.29
N ALA A 223 8.84 -11.78 -7.49
CA ALA A 223 9.22 -12.33 -6.19
C ALA A 223 10.37 -13.33 -6.35
N ASN A 224 10.24 -14.29 -7.27
CA ASN A 224 11.29 -15.28 -7.55
C ASN A 224 12.61 -14.60 -7.97
N ALA A 225 12.56 -13.57 -8.82
CA ALA A 225 13.74 -12.80 -9.22
C ALA A 225 14.38 -12.01 -8.06
N MET A 226 13.60 -11.69 -7.02
CA MET A 226 14.08 -10.99 -5.81
C MET A 226 14.59 -11.93 -4.72
N ARG A 227 14.57 -13.26 -4.90
CA ARG A 227 15.07 -14.25 -3.92
C ARG A 227 16.51 -13.94 -3.49
N GLY A 228 17.38 -13.58 -4.45
CA GLY A 228 18.78 -13.23 -4.19
C GLY A 228 18.98 -11.93 -3.40
N ASP A 229 17.94 -11.10 -3.27
CA ASP A 229 17.96 -9.82 -2.55
C ASP A 229 17.34 -9.92 -1.15
N GLY A 230 17.07 -11.14 -0.68
CA GLY A 230 16.36 -11.41 0.58
C GLY A 230 14.86 -11.71 0.40
N GLY A 231 14.39 -11.83 -0.84
CA GLY A 231 13.00 -12.17 -1.15
C GLY A 231 12.01 -11.05 -0.85
N VAL A 232 10.73 -11.41 -0.75
CA VAL A 232 9.64 -10.49 -0.36
C VAL A 232 9.01 -10.95 0.94
N ALA A 233 8.52 -10.01 1.74
CA ALA A 233 7.85 -10.34 3.00
C ALA A 233 6.45 -10.94 2.76
N LEU A 234 5.74 -10.43 1.76
CA LEU A 234 4.39 -10.86 1.40
C LEU A 234 4.22 -10.88 -0.13
N LEU A 235 3.68 -11.97 -0.65
CA LEU A 235 3.19 -12.08 -2.03
C LEU A 235 1.69 -12.34 -1.99
N VAL A 236 0.91 -11.51 -2.70
CA VAL A 236 -0.53 -11.69 -2.89
C VAL A 236 -0.82 -11.78 -4.38
N THR A 237 -1.38 -12.90 -4.81
CA THR A 237 -1.84 -13.09 -6.19
C THR A 237 -3.37 -13.08 -6.22
N LEU A 238 -3.96 -12.08 -6.90
CA LEU A 238 -5.40 -11.89 -7.03
C LEU A 238 -5.85 -12.41 -8.39
N ASP A 239 -6.52 -13.55 -8.37
CA ASP A 239 -6.99 -14.30 -9.54
C ASP A 239 -5.98 -14.32 -10.71
N PRO A 240 -4.76 -14.85 -10.46
CA PRO A 240 -3.66 -14.75 -11.41
C PRO A 240 -3.90 -15.59 -12.68
N VAL A 241 -3.34 -15.11 -13.79
CA VAL A 241 -3.40 -15.77 -15.10
C VAL A 241 -2.01 -15.74 -15.78
N SER A 242 -1.65 -16.77 -16.54
CA SER A 242 -0.29 -16.90 -17.17
C SER A 242 -0.25 -17.72 -18.48
N GLY A 243 -1.42 -17.93 -19.08
CA GLY A 243 -1.69 -18.85 -20.17
C GLY A 243 -2.10 -20.24 -19.69
N PRO A 244 -2.44 -21.16 -20.61
CA PRO A 244 -3.05 -22.46 -20.32
C PRO A 244 -2.19 -23.43 -19.47
N ALA A 245 -0.96 -23.08 -19.14
CA ALA A 245 -0.02 -23.91 -18.39
C ALA A 245 0.08 -23.55 -16.89
N GLY A 246 -0.61 -22.51 -16.41
CA GLY A 246 -0.43 -22.03 -15.03
C GLY A 246 0.93 -21.37 -14.80
N PRO A 247 1.35 -21.11 -13.54
CA PRO A 247 2.64 -20.48 -13.27
C PRO A 247 3.76 -21.33 -13.89
N ARG A 248 4.56 -20.72 -14.77
CA ARG A 248 5.58 -21.45 -15.52
C ARG A 248 6.79 -21.85 -14.67
N ILE A 249 6.93 -21.23 -13.51
CA ILE A 249 8.05 -21.39 -12.60
C ILE A 249 7.46 -21.65 -11.20
N PRO A 250 7.89 -22.67 -10.45
CA PRO A 250 7.51 -22.84 -9.06
C PRO A 250 8.02 -21.70 -8.17
N LEU A 251 7.29 -21.36 -7.11
CA LEU A 251 7.77 -20.46 -6.07
C LEU A 251 8.79 -21.24 -5.25
N GLU A 252 10.03 -20.80 -5.28
CA GLU A 252 11.08 -21.46 -4.52
C GLU A 252 10.97 -21.11 -3.03
N GLN A 253 11.44 -22.01 -2.17
CA GLN A 253 11.47 -21.75 -0.73
C GLN A 253 12.32 -20.50 -0.44
N GLY A 254 11.83 -19.66 0.47
CA GLY A 254 12.50 -18.41 0.85
C GLY A 254 12.26 -17.24 -0.13
N THR A 255 11.53 -17.44 -1.24
CA THR A 255 11.15 -16.35 -2.14
C THR A 255 10.18 -15.37 -1.47
N ALA A 256 9.17 -15.88 -0.79
CA ALA A 256 8.19 -15.08 -0.06
C ALA A 256 8.10 -15.55 1.39
N GLY A 257 8.10 -14.62 2.34
CA GLY A 257 7.83 -14.94 3.74
C GLY A 257 6.41 -15.46 3.95
N ARG A 258 5.44 -14.93 3.20
CA ARG A 258 4.07 -15.45 3.11
C ARG A 258 3.55 -15.27 1.68
N TRP A 259 2.95 -16.30 1.13
CA TRP A 259 2.22 -16.25 -0.13
C TRP A 259 0.73 -16.52 0.10
N ILE A 260 -0.09 -15.54 -0.30
CA ILE A 260 -1.54 -15.65 -0.33
C ILE A 260 -2.00 -15.70 -1.80
N ASN A 261 -2.63 -16.79 -2.19
CA ASN A 261 -3.31 -16.91 -3.47
C ASN A 261 -4.80 -16.71 -3.27
N VAL A 262 -5.39 -15.80 -4.03
CA VAL A 262 -6.84 -15.66 -4.16
C VAL A 262 -7.21 -16.04 -5.58
N TRP A 263 -8.20 -16.91 -5.76
CA TRP A 263 -8.63 -17.35 -7.08
C TRP A 263 -10.15 -17.26 -7.21
N ALA A 264 -10.62 -16.78 -8.36
CA ALA A 264 -12.04 -16.72 -8.65
C ALA A 264 -12.57 -18.07 -9.14
N GLY A 265 -13.83 -18.39 -8.82
CA GLY A 265 -14.50 -19.56 -9.37
C GLY A 265 -14.40 -19.61 -10.90
N SER A 266 -13.87 -20.72 -11.42
CA SER A 266 -13.62 -20.93 -12.85
C SER A 266 -14.93 -21.16 -13.62
N GLY A 267 -15.62 -20.09 -13.98
CA GLY A 267 -16.69 -20.11 -14.98
C GLY A 267 -16.31 -19.26 -16.18
N ILE A 268 -16.76 -19.67 -17.37
CA ILE A 268 -16.58 -18.87 -18.59
C ILE A 268 -17.63 -17.76 -18.56
N GLY A 269 -17.28 -16.60 -18.01
CA GLY A 269 -18.09 -15.40 -18.16
C GLY A 269 -17.95 -14.82 -19.56
N LEU A 270 -19.07 -14.35 -20.15
CA LEU A 270 -19.09 -13.73 -21.49
C LEU A 270 -18.69 -12.24 -21.50
N SER A 271 -18.40 -11.67 -20.32
CA SER A 271 -17.92 -10.29 -20.19
C SER A 271 -16.41 -10.19 -20.46
N SER A 272 -15.91 -8.98 -20.66
CA SER A 272 -14.46 -8.71 -20.74
C SER A 272 -13.68 -9.22 -19.50
N CYS A 273 -14.32 -9.21 -18.32
CA CYS A 273 -13.75 -9.70 -17.07
C CYS A 273 -13.67 -11.23 -17.01
N GLY A 274 -14.73 -11.94 -17.40
CA GLY A 274 -14.74 -13.41 -17.43
C GLY A 274 -13.90 -13.99 -18.57
N LEU A 275 -13.87 -13.30 -19.71
CA LEU A 275 -13.08 -13.70 -20.88
C LEU A 275 -11.57 -13.51 -20.64
N ALA A 276 -11.16 -12.47 -19.91
CA ALA A 276 -9.76 -12.28 -19.51
C ALA A 276 -9.26 -13.40 -18.58
N GLY A 277 -10.07 -13.80 -17.59
CA GLY A 277 -9.77 -14.93 -16.71
C GLY A 277 -9.71 -16.27 -17.46
N ALA A 278 -10.68 -16.52 -18.36
CA ALA A 278 -10.79 -17.77 -19.09
C ALA A 278 -9.73 -17.92 -20.21
N LEU A 279 -9.46 -16.88 -21.00
CA LEU A 279 -8.44 -16.91 -22.05
C LEU A 279 -7.02 -16.75 -21.52
N GLY A 280 -6.88 -16.09 -20.36
CA GLY A 280 -5.60 -15.90 -19.70
C GLY A 280 -5.06 -17.15 -19.04
N GLY A 281 -5.85 -18.24 -18.91
CA GLY A 281 -5.42 -19.44 -18.19
C GLY A 281 -5.29 -19.18 -16.69
N ALA A 282 -6.44 -19.02 -16.03
CA ALA A 282 -6.53 -18.86 -14.58
C ALA A 282 -5.84 -20.01 -13.84
N TRP A 283 -5.09 -19.67 -12.80
CA TRP A 283 -4.36 -20.66 -12.00
C TRP A 283 -5.26 -21.53 -11.14
N GLY A 284 -6.44 -21.02 -10.77
CA GLY A 284 -7.30 -21.65 -9.78
C GLY A 284 -6.62 -21.81 -8.42
N SER A 285 -6.99 -22.86 -7.70
CA SER A 285 -6.41 -23.22 -6.40
C SER A 285 -4.91 -23.51 -6.49
N GLN A 286 -4.17 -22.96 -5.53
CA GLN A 286 -2.73 -23.18 -5.35
C GLN A 286 -2.46 -23.69 -3.92
N PRO A 287 -2.57 -25.01 -3.66
CA PRO A 287 -2.42 -25.58 -2.32
C PRO A 287 -1.04 -25.39 -1.67
N ARG A 288 -0.05 -24.93 -2.45
CA ARG A 288 1.31 -24.61 -1.97
C ARG A 288 1.43 -23.19 -1.40
N ALA A 289 0.43 -22.34 -1.58
CA ALA A 289 0.37 -21.03 -0.92
C ALA A 289 0.10 -21.20 0.57
N ASP A 290 0.66 -20.33 1.41
CA ASP A 290 0.40 -20.32 2.86
C ASP A 290 -1.08 -20.07 3.17
N ALA A 291 -1.76 -19.33 2.30
CA ALA A 291 -3.21 -19.26 2.26
C ALA A 291 -3.72 -19.28 0.82
N ASP A 292 -4.54 -20.27 0.49
CA ASP A 292 -5.19 -20.40 -0.80
C ASP A 292 -6.70 -20.20 -0.64
N ARG A 293 -7.24 -19.13 -1.24
CA ARG A 293 -8.60 -18.65 -0.97
C ARG A 293 -9.41 -18.53 -2.24
N ARG A 294 -10.53 -19.24 -2.26
CA ARG A 294 -11.57 -19.03 -3.27
C ARG A 294 -12.28 -17.69 -3.06
N PHE A 295 -12.61 -17.04 -4.15
CA PHE A 295 -13.44 -15.85 -4.20
C PHE A 295 -14.58 -16.00 -5.24
N PRO A 296 -15.82 -15.63 -4.91
CA PRO A 296 -16.30 -15.35 -3.55
C PRO A 296 -16.18 -16.59 -2.63
N PRO A 297 -16.11 -16.41 -1.30
CA PRO A 297 -16.04 -17.53 -0.37
C PRO A 297 -17.24 -18.46 -0.46
N ASP A 298 -18.44 -17.90 -0.66
CA ASP A 298 -19.67 -18.65 -0.89
C ASP A 298 -19.85 -18.93 -2.40
N PRO A 299 -19.88 -20.20 -2.84
CA PRO A 299 -20.17 -20.56 -4.22
C PRO A 299 -21.50 -20.06 -4.76
N SER A 300 -22.50 -19.78 -3.91
CA SER A 300 -23.78 -19.24 -4.40
C SER A 300 -23.66 -17.81 -4.91
N ASP A 301 -22.61 -17.09 -4.50
CA ASP A 301 -22.36 -15.71 -4.90
C ASP A 301 -21.50 -15.61 -6.18
N ASP A 302 -21.11 -16.75 -6.75
CA ASP A 302 -20.29 -16.82 -7.96
C ASP A 302 -20.94 -16.00 -9.08
N ASN A 303 -20.17 -15.04 -9.57
CA ASN A 303 -20.45 -14.34 -10.80
C ASN A 303 -19.22 -14.45 -11.70
N PRO A 304 -19.10 -15.53 -12.50
CA PRO A 304 -17.92 -15.76 -13.33
C PRO A 304 -17.72 -14.68 -14.40
N SER A 305 -18.71 -13.82 -14.64
CA SER A 305 -18.59 -12.65 -15.51
C SER A 305 -18.02 -11.42 -14.80
N MET A 306 -17.90 -11.40 -13.48
CA MET A 306 -17.46 -10.21 -12.75
C MET A 306 -16.37 -10.48 -11.73
N ASP A 307 -16.26 -11.72 -11.23
CA ASP A 307 -15.41 -12.03 -10.09
C ASP A 307 -13.94 -11.72 -10.35
N HIS A 308 -13.44 -11.98 -11.56
CA HIS A 308 -12.08 -11.59 -11.96
C HIS A 308 -11.79 -10.10 -11.73
N CYS A 309 -12.77 -9.22 -11.92
CA CYS A 309 -12.61 -7.77 -11.77
C CYS A 309 -12.95 -7.24 -10.37
N LYS A 310 -13.38 -8.09 -9.43
CA LYS A 310 -13.74 -7.68 -8.05
C LYS A 310 -12.50 -7.57 -7.14
N THR A 311 -11.42 -7.00 -7.65
CA THR A 311 -10.13 -6.79 -6.95
C THR A 311 -10.28 -6.11 -5.59
N GLU A 312 -11.15 -5.10 -5.48
CA GLU A 312 -11.46 -4.42 -4.22
C GLU A 312 -12.04 -5.37 -3.17
N GLN A 313 -12.92 -6.29 -3.59
CA GLN A 313 -13.55 -7.25 -2.68
C GLN A 313 -12.57 -8.36 -2.30
N MET A 314 -11.75 -8.82 -3.25
CA MET A 314 -10.66 -9.76 -2.98
C MET A 314 -9.68 -9.18 -1.96
N MET A 315 -9.30 -7.90 -2.10
CA MET A 315 -8.41 -7.22 -1.16
C MET A 315 -8.98 -7.13 0.26
N ARG A 316 -10.31 -7.10 0.42
CA ARG A 316 -10.99 -7.09 1.72
C ARG A 316 -11.05 -8.45 2.40
N LEU A 317 -10.59 -9.52 1.75
CA LEU A 317 -10.52 -10.83 2.38
C LEU A 317 -9.62 -10.77 3.62
N LYS A 318 -10.12 -11.32 4.73
CA LYS A 318 -9.45 -11.27 6.03
C LYS A 318 -7.97 -11.69 6.00
N PRO A 319 -7.55 -12.77 5.31
CA PRO A 319 -6.14 -13.17 5.26
C PRO A 319 -5.22 -12.10 4.67
N ILE A 320 -5.69 -11.33 3.69
CA ILE A 320 -4.92 -10.23 3.08
C ILE A 320 -4.83 -9.06 4.06
N GLN A 321 -5.95 -8.67 4.65
CA GLN A 321 -6.01 -7.58 5.63
C GLN A 321 -5.14 -7.86 6.85
N ASP A 322 -5.19 -9.09 7.39
CA ASP A 322 -4.35 -9.52 8.50
C ASP A 322 -2.86 -9.46 8.12
N ALA A 323 -2.48 -9.99 6.95
CA ALA A 323 -1.08 -10.00 6.52
C ALA A 323 -0.52 -8.61 6.25
N LEU A 324 -1.32 -7.68 5.72
CA LEU A 324 -0.93 -6.28 5.54
C LEU A 324 -0.80 -5.57 6.90
N ALA A 325 -1.71 -5.83 7.84
CA ALA A 325 -1.63 -5.30 9.19
C ALA A 325 -0.39 -5.84 9.95
N GLU A 326 -0.10 -7.13 9.84
CA GLU A 326 1.12 -7.76 10.38
C GLU A 326 2.37 -7.06 9.81
N LEU A 327 2.45 -6.93 8.48
CA LEU A 327 3.55 -6.26 7.78
C LEU A 327 3.72 -4.81 8.27
N ALA A 328 2.63 -4.06 8.35
CA ALA A 328 2.56 -2.67 8.80
C ALA A 328 2.95 -2.47 10.27
N SER A 329 2.70 -3.48 11.11
CA SER A 329 3.02 -3.43 12.53
C SER A 329 4.52 -3.60 12.83
N GLY A 330 5.30 -4.05 11.84
CA GLY A 330 6.72 -4.32 12.02
C GLY A 330 6.98 -5.40 13.07
N GLN A 331 6.00 -6.28 13.36
CA GLN A 331 6.27 -7.46 14.17
C GLN A 331 7.38 -8.26 13.49
N ASP A 332 8.55 -8.25 14.13
CA ASP A 332 9.72 -9.03 13.74
C ASP A 332 9.28 -10.47 13.50
N ARG A 333 9.16 -10.85 12.23
CA ARG A 333 9.23 -12.26 11.92
C ARG A 333 10.65 -12.70 12.23
N PRO A 334 10.83 -13.83 12.92
CA PRO A 334 12.15 -14.42 13.02
C PRO A 334 12.69 -14.57 11.59
N PRO A 335 13.99 -14.29 11.37
CA PRO A 335 14.59 -14.41 10.05
C PRO A 335 14.26 -15.79 9.46
N PRO A 336 14.12 -15.90 8.13
CA PRO A 336 13.91 -17.19 7.49
C PRO A 336 14.96 -18.16 8.04
N LEU A 337 14.51 -19.30 8.54
CA LEU A 337 15.38 -20.36 9.05
C LEU A 337 16.49 -20.56 8.03
N SER A 338 17.73 -20.31 8.42
CA SER A 338 18.88 -20.56 7.58
C SER A 338 18.74 -21.97 7.01
N PRO A 339 19.03 -22.19 5.71
CA PRO A 339 18.91 -23.51 5.11
C PRO A 339 19.69 -24.48 5.97
N SER A 340 18.98 -25.40 6.62
CA SER A 340 19.57 -26.41 7.48
C SER A 340 20.60 -27.14 6.63
N THR A 341 21.87 -27.05 7.06
CA THR A 341 22.96 -27.79 6.44
C THR A 341 22.52 -29.26 6.36
N PRO A 342 22.58 -29.90 5.18
CA PRO A 342 22.21 -31.30 5.08
C PRO A 342 23.07 -32.08 6.08
N SER A 343 22.40 -32.75 7.01
CA SER A 343 23.06 -33.63 7.98
C SER A 343 23.89 -34.63 7.19
N SER A 344 25.20 -34.58 7.39
CA SER A 344 26.14 -35.57 6.89
C SER A 344 25.66 -36.94 7.35
N VAL A 345 25.18 -37.73 6.37
CA VAL A 345 24.89 -39.14 6.57
C VAL A 345 26.21 -39.81 6.91
N VAL A 346 26.38 -40.14 8.19
CA VAL A 346 27.43 -41.05 8.66
C VAL A 346 27.11 -42.41 8.04
N SER A 347 27.95 -42.83 7.09
CA SER A 347 27.96 -44.22 6.61
C SER A 347 28.27 -45.15 7.79
N PRO A 348 27.45 -46.16 8.09
CA PRO A 348 27.89 -47.22 8.97
C PRO A 348 28.86 -48.12 8.20
N ASN A 349 30.11 -48.16 8.67
CA ASN A 349 31.00 -49.27 8.38
C ASN A 349 30.36 -50.57 8.91
N ARG A 350 29.92 -51.45 8.01
CA ARG A 350 30.19 -52.90 7.99
C ARG A 350 29.51 -53.55 6.80
#